data_AF-X0V1U4-F1
#
_entry.id   AF-X0V1U4-F1
#
_cell.length_a   1.000
_cell.length_b   1.000
_cell.length_c   1.000
_cell.angle_alpha   90.00
_cell.angle_beta   90.00
_cell.angle_gamma   90.00
#
_symmetry.space_group_name_H-M   'P 1'
#
loop_
_entity.id
_entity.type
_entity.pdbx_description
1 polymer ?
#
loop_
_entity_poly.entity_id
_entity_poly.type
_entity_poly.pdbx_seq_one_letter_code
_entity_poly.pdbx_strand_id
1 'polypeptide(L)'
;PTNVKGIQLGALFPNLAKQADKYSLIRSMTHGINGHETAAYLMQTGHKPGGRLAYPSVGAIFTFFKKGQYKGLLPPYVVMLRAAGRFSEEGFLGPGYKPFATGGDPNADRFEVQGIVNRGINDARQKARRELLDKMNTMGYGLADVPEMAAAETAKKKAYGLILGRGKEVFNLGNEPTALRSRYGRNTFGQECLAARRMVQAGVPYITISFPGGWDTHANHFPTMKRQCPWLDQGLATLLADLSDKGLLDSTLVWCTGEFGRTPKVSW
;
A
#
# COMPACT_ATOMS: atom_id res chain seq x y z
N PRO A 1 26.86 5.23 -11.24
CA PRO A 1 26.39 5.67 -12.58
C PRO A 1 25.11 4.90 -12.93
N THR A 2 24.17 5.53 -13.64
CA THR A 2 22.92 4.89 -14.09
C THR A 2 22.98 4.60 -15.60
N ASN A 3 22.01 3.87 -16.13
CA ASN A 3 21.87 3.64 -17.57
C ASN A 3 21.40 4.89 -18.36
N VAL A 4 21.14 6.01 -17.68
CA VAL A 4 20.80 7.30 -18.29
C VAL A 4 21.87 8.33 -17.96
N LYS A 5 22.41 9.00 -18.98
CA LYS A 5 23.42 10.04 -18.80
C LYS A 5 22.85 11.21 -17.97
N GLY A 6 23.62 11.68 -16.99
CA GLY A 6 23.24 12.80 -16.13
C GLY A 6 22.41 12.42 -14.90
N ILE A 7 21.88 11.19 -14.83
CA ILE A 7 21.22 10.69 -13.62
C ILE A 7 22.24 9.95 -12.75
N GLN A 8 22.34 10.36 -11.48
CA GLN A 8 23.17 9.71 -10.47
C GLN A 8 22.31 9.28 -9.28
N LEU A 9 22.60 8.08 -8.78
CA LEU A 9 22.04 7.53 -7.55
C LEU A 9 23.17 7.16 -6.60
N GLY A 10 22.85 7.09 -5.29
CA GLY A 10 23.77 6.61 -4.28
C GLY A 10 24.17 5.15 -4.51
N ALA A 11 25.36 4.76 -4.03
CA ALA A 11 25.93 3.43 -4.24
C ALA A 11 25.07 2.26 -3.68
N LEU A 12 24.11 2.56 -2.80
CA LEU A 12 23.17 1.58 -2.24
C LEU A 12 22.00 1.24 -3.17
N PHE A 13 21.88 1.89 -4.34
CA PHE A 13 20.80 1.66 -5.30
C PHE A 13 21.28 1.17 -6.68
N PRO A 14 22.08 0.08 -6.75
CA PRO A 14 22.63 -0.38 -8.01
C PRO A 14 21.60 -0.98 -8.97
N ASN A 15 20.48 -1.54 -8.49
CA ASN A 15 19.46 -2.11 -9.38
C ASN A 15 18.53 -1.03 -9.94
N LEU A 16 18.13 -0.05 -9.14
CA LEU A 16 17.40 1.12 -9.63
C LEU A 16 18.22 1.91 -10.64
N ALA A 17 19.55 1.98 -10.46
CA ALA A 17 20.43 2.61 -11.44
C ALA A 17 20.37 1.96 -12.83
N LYS A 18 19.98 0.69 -12.94
CA LYS A 18 19.76 -0.01 -14.22
C LYS A 18 18.38 0.24 -14.83
N GLN A 19 17.48 0.87 -14.08
CA GLN A 19 16.09 1.16 -14.48
C GLN A 19 15.84 2.67 -14.60
N ALA A 20 16.89 3.50 -14.66
CA ALA A 20 16.75 4.96 -14.64
C ALA A 20 16.08 5.55 -15.89
N ASP A 21 15.96 4.76 -16.95
CA ASP A 21 15.17 5.04 -18.15
C ASP A 21 13.65 4.92 -17.92
N LYS A 22 13.21 4.33 -16.80
CA LYS A 22 11.81 4.01 -16.51
C LYS A 22 11.18 4.92 -15.46
N TYR A 23 11.95 5.87 -14.90
CA TYR A 23 11.45 6.80 -13.89
C TYR A 23 12.10 8.17 -13.99
N SER A 24 11.43 9.17 -13.43
CA SER A 24 11.97 10.53 -13.26
C SER A 24 12.26 10.81 -11.80
N LEU A 25 13.32 11.58 -11.53
CA LEU A 25 13.66 12.02 -10.18
C LEU A 25 13.17 13.45 -9.94
N ILE A 26 12.24 13.60 -9.01
CA ILE A 26 11.77 14.91 -8.56
C ILE A 26 12.52 15.29 -7.28
N ARG A 27 13.37 16.33 -7.36
CA ARG A 27 14.15 16.86 -6.23
C ARG A 27 13.60 18.19 -5.68
N SER A 28 12.56 18.72 -6.30
CA SER A 28 11.97 20.04 -5.99
C SER A 28 10.84 20.00 -4.97
N MET A 29 10.40 18.80 -4.53
CA MET A 29 9.33 18.68 -3.55
C MET A 29 9.80 19.11 -2.17
N THR A 30 9.07 20.05 -1.55
CA THR A 30 9.39 20.60 -0.22
C THR A 30 8.13 21.07 0.49
N HIS A 31 8.17 21.07 1.82
CA HIS A 31 7.19 21.70 2.70
C HIS A 31 7.86 22.05 4.04
N GLY A 32 7.23 22.94 4.82
CA GLY A 32 7.78 23.41 6.11
C GLY A 32 7.33 22.62 7.33
N ILE A 33 7.03 21.32 7.19
CA ILE A 33 6.49 20.49 8.29
C ILE A 33 7.53 19.47 8.72
N ASN A 34 7.83 19.42 10.02
CA ASN A 34 8.86 18.56 10.62
C ASN A 34 8.28 17.42 11.48
N GLY A 35 6.94 17.29 11.55
CA GLY A 35 6.28 16.19 12.25
C GLY A 35 5.84 15.08 11.30
N HIS A 36 6.10 13.82 11.64
CA HIS A 36 5.76 12.66 10.81
C HIS A 36 4.28 12.64 10.42
N GLU A 37 3.41 12.69 11.41
CA GLU A 37 1.97 12.61 11.22
C GLU A 37 1.45 13.75 10.33
N THR A 38 1.91 14.97 10.61
CA THR A 38 1.42 16.16 9.92
C THR A 38 1.97 16.28 8.50
N ALA A 39 3.20 15.84 8.25
CA ALA A 39 3.79 15.75 6.92
C ALA A 39 3.18 14.61 6.10
N ALA A 40 2.97 13.43 6.70
CA ALA A 40 2.30 12.31 6.04
C ALA A 40 0.86 12.68 5.64
N TYR A 41 0.13 13.38 6.51
CA TYR A 41 -1.19 13.92 6.18
C TYR A 41 -1.14 14.87 4.98
N LEU A 42 -0.19 15.82 4.97
CA LEU A 42 -0.02 16.75 3.86
C LEU A 42 0.28 16.01 2.55
N MET A 43 1.20 15.06 2.58
CA MET A 43 1.59 14.28 1.40
C MET A 43 0.46 13.42 0.84
N GLN A 44 -0.41 12.89 1.72
CA GLN A 44 -1.52 12.04 1.32
C GLN A 44 -2.80 12.81 0.96
N THR A 45 -2.99 14.04 1.44
CA THR A 45 -4.25 14.79 1.26
C THR A 45 -4.08 16.12 0.51
N GLY A 46 -2.85 16.63 0.39
CA GLY A 46 -2.56 17.98 -0.10
C GLY A 46 -2.94 19.10 0.88
N HIS A 47 -3.38 18.79 2.10
CA HIS A 47 -3.87 19.77 3.08
C HIS A 47 -3.08 19.73 4.39
N LYS A 48 -2.97 20.87 5.06
CA LYS A 48 -2.44 20.90 6.43
C LYS A 48 -3.47 20.31 7.41
N PRO A 49 -3.04 19.54 8.42
CA PRO A 49 -3.93 19.06 9.47
C PRO A 49 -4.40 20.20 10.39
N GLY A 50 -5.47 19.99 11.15
CA GLY A 50 -5.96 20.93 12.16
C GLY A 50 -7.24 21.70 11.79
N GLY A 51 -7.79 21.48 10.60
CA GLY A 51 -9.12 21.98 10.23
C GLY A 51 -10.25 21.16 10.86
N ARG A 52 -11.49 21.67 10.76
CA ARG A 52 -12.70 20.93 11.18
C ARG A 52 -13.02 19.72 10.28
N LEU A 53 -12.53 19.74 9.04
CA LEU A 53 -12.77 18.70 8.05
C LEU A 53 -11.56 17.76 7.96
N ALA A 54 -11.83 16.46 7.97
CA ALA A 54 -10.88 15.44 7.54
C ALA A 54 -10.93 15.35 6.01
N TYR A 55 -9.81 15.63 5.36
CA TYR A 55 -9.69 15.57 3.90
C TYR A 55 -9.42 14.15 3.43
N PRO A 56 -10.01 13.73 2.30
CA PRO A 56 -9.74 12.42 1.73
C PRO A 56 -8.27 12.31 1.28
N SER A 57 -7.69 11.13 1.47
CA SER A 57 -6.42 10.78 0.86
C SER A 57 -6.52 10.74 -0.67
N VAL A 58 -5.39 10.87 -1.36
CA VAL A 58 -5.32 10.74 -2.83
C VAL A 58 -5.94 9.41 -3.29
N GLY A 59 -5.70 8.31 -2.57
CA GLY A 59 -6.31 7.01 -2.90
C GLY A 59 -7.84 7.01 -2.83
N ALA A 60 -8.43 7.69 -1.84
CA ALA A 60 -9.87 7.85 -1.72
C ALA A 60 -10.43 8.74 -2.86
N ILE A 61 -9.72 9.81 -3.21
CA ILE A 61 -10.08 10.68 -4.35
C ILE A 61 -10.05 9.90 -5.67
N PHE A 62 -9.00 9.11 -5.92
CA PHE A 62 -8.91 8.24 -7.10
C PHE A 62 -10.08 7.27 -7.18
N THR A 63 -10.44 6.66 -6.05
CA THR A 63 -11.60 5.77 -5.96
C THR A 63 -12.90 6.48 -6.29
N PHE A 64 -13.09 7.70 -5.78
CA PHE A 64 -14.27 8.52 -6.07
C PHE A 64 -14.44 8.79 -7.57
N PHE A 65 -13.36 9.14 -8.27
CA PHE A 65 -13.42 9.37 -9.70
C PHE A 65 -13.57 8.08 -10.51
N LYS A 66 -13.09 6.93 -10.00
CA LYS A 66 -13.17 5.63 -10.67
C LYS A 66 -14.45 4.84 -10.40
N LYS A 67 -15.31 5.27 -9.46
CA LYS A 67 -16.52 4.51 -9.05
C LYS A 67 -17.47 4.11 -10.18
N GLY A 68 -17.57 4.92 -11.24
CA GLY A 68 -18.41 4.62 -12.41
C GLY A 68 -17.78 3.63 -13.39
N GLN A 69 -16.45 3.63 -13.48
CA GLN A 69 -15.67 2.91 -14.50
C GLN A 69 -15.15 1.57 -13.99
N TYR A 70 -14.70 1.52 -12.74
CA TYR A 70 -14.05 0.34 -12.19
C TYR A 70 -15.09 -0.70 -11.74
N LYS A 71 -15.03 -1.88 -12.36
CA LYS A 71 -15.87 -3.06 -12.05
C LYS A 71 -15.03 -4.27 -11.60
N GLY A 72 -13.78 -4.01 -11.17
CA GLY A 72 -12.84 -5.06 -10.83
C GLY A 72 -13.22 -5.83 -9.56
N LEU A 73 -12.61 -7.01 -9.41
CA LEU A 73 -12.88 -7.94 -8.33
C LEU A 73 -12.29 -7.51 -6.99
N LEU A 74 -11.34 -6.57 -6.95
CA LEU A 74 -10.72 -6.14 -5.71
C LEU A 74 -11.19 -4.75 -5.32
N PRO A 75 -11.14 -4.38 -4.02
CA PRO A 75 -11.36 -3.00 -3.61
C PRO A 75 -10.50 -2.03 -4.42
N PRO A 76 -11.05 -0.88 -4.85
CA PRO A 76 -10.36 0.04 -5.75
C PRO A 76 -9.16 0.75 -5.12
N TYR A 77 -9.14 0.85 -3.79
CA TYR A 77 -8.04 1.39 -3.02
C TYR A 77 -7.55 0.35 -2.02
N VAL A 78 -6.32 -0.12 -2.22
CA VAL A 78 -5.67 -1.12 -1.35
C VAL A 78 -4.44 -0.50 -0.70
N VAL A 79 -4.30 -0.69 0.61
CA VAL A 79 -3.08 -0.37 1.36
C VAL A 79 -2.46 -1.69 1.84
N MET A 80 -1.18 -1.88 1.55
CA MET A 80 -0.47 -3.08 1.97
C MET A 80 -0.25 -3.07 3.49
N LEU A 81 -0.55 -4.21 4.12
CA LEU A 81 -0.39 -4.52 5.55
C LEU A 81 -1.23 -3.66 6.48
N ARG A 82 -0.91 -2.39 6.65
CA ARG A 82 -1.58 -1.52 7.62
C ARG A 82 -1.82 -0.17 6.99
N ALA A 83 -3.07 0.29 7.08
CA ALA A 83 -3.38 1.68 6.78
C ALA A 83 -2.55 2.58 7.71
N ALA A 84 -2.06 3.71 7.20
CA ALA A 84 -1.31 4.69 7.99
C ALA A 84 -2.22 5.48 8.96
N GLY A 85 -3.33 4.90 9.42
CA GLY A 85 -4.34 5.60 10.21
C GLY A 85 -4.97 6.76 9.43
N ARG A 86 -5.14 7.91 10.10
CA ARG A 86 -5.80 9.13 9.60
C ARG A 86 -5.22 9.69 8.29
N PHE A 87 -4.03 9.24 7.88
CA PHE A 87 -3.35 9.70 6.67
C PHE A 87 -3.80 8.96 5.40
N SER A 88 -4.47 7.81 5.53
CA SER A 88 -4.97 7.02 4.39
C SER A 88 -6.50 7.03 4.29
N GLU A 89 -7.19 7.85 5.07
CA GLU A 89 -8.65 7.75 5.21
C GLU A 89 -9.45 8.38 4.07
N GLU A 90 -10.75 8.08 4.08
CA GLU A 90 -11.80 8.53 3.19
C GLU A 90 -12.19 10.00 3.40
N GLY A 91 -11.81 10.61 4.54
CA GLY A 91 -12.23 11.95 4.92
C GLY A 91 -13.75 12.13 4.82
N PHE A 92 -14.18 13.27 4.30
CA PHE A 92 -15.60 13.58 4.10
C PHE A 92 -16.27 12.80 2.94
N LEU A 93 -15.56 11.94 2.19
CA LEU A 93 -16.17 11.17 1.08
C LEU A 93 -17.03 10.01 1.60
N GLY A 94 -16.83 9.59 2.85
CA GLY A 94 -17.60 8.54 3.50
C GLY A 94 -17.02 7.13 3.33
N PRO A 95 -17.59 6.15 4.08
CA PRO A 95 -16.96 4.85 4.33
C PRO A 95 -16.75 3.98 3.07
N GLY A 96 -17.48 4.27 1.98
CA GLY A 96 -17.33 3.55 0.71
C GLY A 96 -15.98 3.79 0.01
N TYR A 97 -15.22 4.81 0.41
CA TYR A 97 -13.92 5.17 -0.16
C TYR A 97 -12.73 4.85 0.76
N LYS A 98 -12.99 4.17 1.87
CA LYS A 98 -11.98 3.77 2.84
C LYS A 98 -11.00 2.77 2.20
N PRO A 99 -9.68 2.88 2.47
CA PRO A 99 -8.72 1.90 2.01
C PRO A 99 -9.03 0.51 2.55
N PHE A 100 -8.84 -0.48 1.68
CA PHE A 100 -8.74 -1.86 2.10
C PHE A 100 -7.31 -2.15 2.55
N ALA A 101 -7.08 -2.22 3.87
CA ALA A 101 -5.79 -2.65 4.41
C ALA A 101 -5.67 -4.17 4.30
N THR A 102 -4.65 -4.67 3.59
CA THR A 102 -4.53 -6.12 3.42
C THR A 102 -4.20 -6.81 4.74
N GLY A 103 -3.44 -6.24 5.66
CA GLY A 103 -2.90 -7.02 6.77
C GLY A 103 -1.88 -8.06 6.33
N GLY A 104 -1.51 -8.91 7.28
CA GLY A 104 -0.74 -10.12 7.03
C GLY A 104 0.76 -9.90 6.91
N ASP A 105 1.43 -10.92 6.35
CA ASP A 105 2.82 -10.86 5.92
C ASP A 105 2.92 -11.51 4.52
N PRO A 106 3.18 -10.73 3.44
CA PRO A 106 3.30 -11.25 2.08
C PRO A 106 4.50 -12.16 1.90
N ASN A 107 5.48 -12.14 2.82
CA ASN A 107 6.62 -13.04 2.78
C ASN A 107 6.35 -14.39 3.45
N ALA A 108 5.22 -14.56 4.14
CA ALA A 108 4.80 -15.85 4.64
C ALA A 108 4.43 -16.81 3.48
N ASP A 109 4.42 -18.12 3.75
CA ASP A 109 4.03 -19.15 2.77
C ASP A 109 2.60 -18.96 2.25
N ARG A 110 1.74 -18.37 3.08
CA ARG A 110 0.39 -17.92 2.71
C ARG A 110 0.28 -16.44 3.02
N PHE A 111 0.07 -15.61 1.99
CA PHE A 111 -0.29 -14.21 2.22
C PHE A 111 -1.74 -14.15 2.71
N GLU A 112 -1.89 -13.83 3.99
CA GLU A 112 -3.18 -13.85 4.69
C GLU A 112 -3.65 -12.43 4.96
N VAL A 113 -4.75 -12.05 4.33
CA VAL A 113 -5.34 -10.73 4.52
C VAL A 113 -5.98 -10.64 5.93
N GLN A 114 -5.53 -9.73 6.81
CA GLN A 114 -6.08 -9.59 8.17
C GLN A 114 -7.56 -9.24 8.13
N GLY A 115 -8.31 -9.84 9.05
CA GLY A 115 -9.78 -9.75 9.09
C GLY A 115 -10.46 -10.80 8.21
N ILE A 116 -9.73 -11.43 7.28
CA ILE A 116 -10.24 -12.46 6.38
C ILE A 116 -9.68 -13.83 6.74
N VAL A 117 -8.35 -13.91 6.95
CA VAL A 117 -7.64 -15.14 7.36
C VAL A 117 -6.76 -14.86 8.58
N ASN A 118 -6.89 -15.68 9.63
CA ASN A 118 -6.06 -15.60 10.84
C ASN A 118 -5.14 -16.84 10.94
N ARG A 119 -3.87 -16.62 11.32
CA ARG A 119 -2.85 -17.67 11.50
C ARG A 119 -3.36 -18.82 12.37
N GLY A 120 -3.19 -20.07 11.88
CA GLY A 120 -3.54 -21.29 12.61
C GLY A 120 -5.04 -21.57 12.75
N ILE A 121 -5.88 -20.84 12.00
CA ILE A 121 -7.34 -20.96 12.03
C ILE A 121 -7.83 -21.38 10.65
N ASN A 122 -8.38 -22.59 10.53
CA ASN A 122 -8.98 -23.07 9.29
C ASN A 122 -10.21 -22.22 8.89
N ASP A 123 -10.63 -22.32 7.63
CA ASP A 123 -11.71 -21.50 7.06
C ASP A 123 -13.03 -21.64 7.85
N ALA A 124 -13.31 -22.83 8.40
CA ALA A 124 -14.47 -23.09 9.25
C ALA A 124 -14.44 -22.28 10.56
N ARG A 125 -13.29 -22.25 11.25
CA ARG A 125 -13.13 -21.49 12.50
C ARG A 125 -13.10 -19.98 12.25
N GLN A 126 -12.67 -19.52 11.07
CA GLN A 126 -12.81 -18.11 10.69
C GLN A 126 -14.26 -17.73 10.41
N LYS A 127 -15.02 -18.59 9.72
CA LYS A 127 -16.46 -18.42 9.52
C LYS A 127 -17.17 -18.32 10.88
N ALA A 128 -16.88 -19.23 11.81
CA ALA A 128 -17.45 -19.20 13.16
C ALA A 128 -17.10 -17.92 13.94
N ARG A 129 -15.87 -17.40 13.83
CA ARG A 129 -15.48 -16.13 14.46
C ARG A 129 -16.24 -14.94 13.88
N ARG A 130 -16.46 -14.91 12.55
CA ARG A 130 -17.25 -13.86 11.91
C ARG A 130 -18.71 -13.93 12.32
N GLU A 131 -19.30 -15.12 12.33
CA GLU A 131 -20.66 -15.32 12.83
C GLU A 131 -20.82 -14.91 14.30
N LEU A 132 -19.81 -15.19 15.14
CA LEU A 132 -19.80 -14.74 16.53
C LEU A 132 -19.70 -13.21 16.62
N LEU A 133 -18.81 -12.59 15.85
CA LEU A 133 -18.69 -11.12 15.79
C LEU A 133 -20.00 -10.48 15.34
N ASP A 134 -20.62 -11.01 14.28
CA ASP A 134 -21.91 -10.52 13.80
C ASP A 134 -23.01 -10.69 14.85
N LYS A 135 -23.05 -11.81 15.58
CA LYS A 135 -24.01 -12.02 16.69
C LYS A 135 -23.76 -11.08 17.88
N MET A 136 -22.50 -10.76 18.18
CA MET A 136 -22.14 -9.84 19.25
C MET A 136 -22.32 -8.37 18.85
N ASN A 137 -22.40 -8.07 17.55
CA ASN A 137 -22.53 -6.71 17.03
C ASN A 137 -23.99 -6.21 17.09
N THR A 138 -24.57 -6.22 18.29
CA THR A 138 -25.96 -5.81 18.55
C THR A 138 -26.21 -4.33 18.27
N MET A 139 -25.19 -3.47 18.37
CA MET A 139 -25.26 -2.05 17.98
C MET A 139 -25.39 -1.85 16.46
N GLY A 140 -24.83 -2.76 15.64
CA GLY A 140 -24.92 -2.67 14.18
C GLY A 140 -26.34 -2.90 13.65
N TYR A 141 -27.16 -3.69 14.35
CA TYR A 141 -28.56 -3.93 13.99
C TYR A 141 -29.50 -2.82 14.47
N GLY A 142 -29.22 -2.20 15.63
CA GLY A 142 -30.02 -1.09 16.17
C GLY A 142 -29.82 0.26 15.45
N LEU A 143 -28.76 0.37 14.64
CA LEU A 143 -28.42 1.56 13.86
C LEU A 143 -28.52 1.32 12.34
N ALA A 144 -29.12 0.21 11.91
CA ALA A 144 -29.25 -0.14 10.49
C ALA A 144 -30.07 0.88 9.69
N ASP A 145 -30.95 1.63 10.37
CA ASP A 145 -31.75 2.71 9.77
C ASP A 145 -30.95 4.00 9.54
N VAL A 146 -29.70 4.08 10.01
CA VAL A 146 -28.79 5.18 9.73
C VAL A 146 -28.12 4.93 8.35
N PRO A 147 -28.35 5.80 7.35
CA PRO A 147 -27.86 5.58 5.98
C PRO A 147 -26.34 5.34 5.89
N GLU A 148 -25.55 6.05 6.70
CA GLU A 148 -24.10 5.94 6.75
C GLU A 148 -23.65 4.55 7.25
N MET A 149 -24.36 4.00 8.24
CA MET A 149 -24.07 2.67 8.79
C MET A 149 -24.46 1.57 7.80
N ALA A 150 -25.61 1.69 7.14
CA ALA A 150 -26.01 0.79 6.07
C ALA A 150 -25.01 0.78 4.90
N ALA A 151 -24.48 1.95 4.53
CA ALA A 151 -23.44 2.09 3.52
C ALA A 151 -22.13 1.41 3.96
N ALA A 152 -21.70 1.60 5.21
CA ALA A 152 -20.50 0.97 5.76
C ALA A 152 -20.61 -0.57 5.79
N GLU A 153 -21.73 -1.13 6.25
CA GLU A 153 -21.96 -2.58 6.26
C GLU A 153 -22.05 -3.17 4.84
N THR A 154 -22.65 -2.44 3.89
CA THR A 154 -22.67 -2.86 2.48
C THR A 154 -21.26 -2.88 1.89
N ALA A 155 -20.45 -1.84 2.15
CA ALA A 155 -19.06 -1.76 1.70
C ALA A 155 -18.22 -2.91 2.29
N LYS A 156 -18.37 -3.18 3.59
CA LYS A 156 -17.74 -4.29 4.30
C LYS A 156 -18.11 -5.64 3.69
N LYS A 157 -19.41 -5.94 3.50
CA LYS A 157 -19.87 -7.20 2.89
C LYS A 157 -19.33 -7.41 1.47
N LYS A 158 -19.30 -6.35 0.65
CA LYS A 158 -18.71 -6.40 -0.69
C LYS A 158 -17.22 -6.72 -0.64
N ALA A 159 -16.44 -6.03 0.20
CA ALA A 159 -15.02 -6.29 0.37
C ALA A 159 -14.75 -7.75 0.78
N TYR A 160 -15.53 -8.27 1.74
CA TYR A 160 -15.40 -9.66 2.18
C TYR A 160 -15.74 -10.68 1.09
N GLY A 161 -16.86 -10.50 0.39
CA GLY A 161 -17.27 -11.44 -0.67
C GLY A 161 -16.26 -11.49 -1.82
N LEU A 162 -15.70 -10.34 -2.19
CA LEU A 162 -14.70 -10.22 -3.23
C LEU A 162 -13.38 -10.93 -2.90
N ILE A 163 -12.92 -10.81 -1.66
CA ILE A 163 -11.63 -11.36 -1.24
C ILE A 163 -11.71 -12.82 -0.84
N LEU A 164 -12.85 -13.28 -0.31
CA LEU A 164 -13.08 -14.71 -0.05
C LEU A 164 -13.33 -15.52 -1.34
N GLY A 165 -13.72 -14.84 -2.43
CA GLY A 165 -13.87 -15.44 -3.75
C GLY A 165 -12.59 -15.43 -4.59
N ARG A 166 -12.72 -15.11 -5.88
CA ARG A 166 -11.60 -15.08 -6.85
C ARG A 166 -10.50 -14.07 -6.53
N GLY A 167 -10.80 -13.05 -5.71
CA GLY A 167 -9.81 -12.05 -5.29
C GLY A 167 -8.66 -12.63 -4.45
N LYS A 168 -8.87 -13.76 -3.77
CA LYS A 168 -7.85 -14.48 -2.99
C LYS A 168 -6.62 -14.83 -3.81
N GLU A 169 -6.81 -15.21 -5.08
CA GLU A 169 -5.71 -15.64 -5.95
C GLU A 169 -4.75 -14.50 -6.29
N VAL A 170 -5.21 -13.25 -6.30
CA VAL A 170 -4.32 -12.08 -6.52
C VAL A 170 -3.31 -11.96 -5.39
N PHE A 171 -3.73 -12.27 -4.16
CA PHE A 171 -2.90 -12.24 -2.97
C PHE A 171 -2.08 -13.52 -2.76
N ASN A 172 -2.43 -14.64 -3.39
CA ASN A 172 -1.67 -15.88 -3.25
C ASN A 172 -0.33 -15.83 -4.01
N LEU A 173 0.72 -15.33 -3.35
CA LEU A 173 2.07 -15.27 -3.92
C LEU A 173 2.71 -16.65 -4.06
N GLY A 174 2.17 -17.70 -3.44
CA GLY A 174 2.62 -19.08 -3.63
C GLY A 174 2.44 -19.58 -5.07
N ASN A 175 1.55 -18.96 -5.83
CA ASN A 175 1.33 -19.26 -7.24
C ASN A 175 2.41 -18.69 -8.16
N GLU A 176 3.30 -17.84 -7.66
CA GLU A 176 4.41 -17.27 -8.43
C GLU A 176 5.65 -18.16 -8.34
N PRO A 177 6.44 -18.29 -9.43
CA PRO A 177 7.68 -19.05 -9.40
C PRO A 177 8.61 -18.60 -8.28
N THR A 178 9.23 -19.56 -7.58
CA THR A 178 10.19 -19.30 -6.49
C THR A 178 11.29 -18.34 -6.92
N ALA A 179 11.79 -18.48 -8.15
CA ALA A 179 12.80 -17.59 -8.73
C ALA A 179 12.31 -16.13 -8.83
N LEU A 180 11.05 -15.91 -9.20
CA LEU A 180 10.48 -14.58 -9.29
C LEU A 180 10.31 -13.94 -7.91
N ARG A 181 9.79 -14.71 -6.93
CA ARG A 181 9.71 -14.24 -5.54
C ARG A 181 11.08 -13.87 -4.99
N SER A 182 12.12 -14.65 -5.31
CA SER A 182 13.50 -14.34 -4.91
C SER A 182 14.07 -13.12 -5.63
N ARG A 183 13.66 -12.85 -6.89
CA ARG A 183 14.07 -11.65 -7.63
C ARG A 183 13.59 -10.37 -6.97
N TYR A 184 12.33 -10.33 -6.53
CA TYR A 184 11.78 -9.23 -5.74
C TYR A 184 12.41 -9.10 -4.34
N GLY A 185 13.04 -10.16 -3.84
CA GLY A 185 13.60 -10.24 -2.51
C GLY A 185 12.66 -10.91 -1.52
N ARG A 186 13.18 -11.85 -0.72
CA ARG A 186 12.45 -12.59 0.33
C ARG A 186 12.35 -11.77 1.62
N ASN A 187 11.85 -10.55 1.48
CA ASN A 187 11.58 -9.62 2.55
C ASN A 187 10.19 -9.01 2.35
N THR A 188 9.64 -8.40 3.39
CA THR A 188 8.27 -7.86 3.36
C THR A 188 8.06 -6.89 2.20
N PHE A 189 8.93 -5.88 2.02
CA PHE A 189 8.78 -4.88 0.97
C PHE A 189 8.83 -5.46 -0.45
N GLY A 190 9.76 -6.38 -0.70
CA GLY A 190 9.86 -7.07 -2.00
C GLY A 190 8.61 -7.86 -2.33
N GLN A 191 8.05 -8.57 -1.35
CA GLN A 191 6.82 -9.34 -1.55
C GLN A 191 5.57 -8.44 -1.64
N GLU A 192 5.56 -7.28 -0.97
CA GLU A 192 4.53 -6.25 -1.18
C GLU A 192 4.56 -5.71 -2.62
N CYS A 193 5.75 -5.47 -3.18
CA CYS A 193 5.91 -5.07 -4.57
C CYS A 193 5.39 -6.14 -5.55
N LEU A 194 5.66 -7.43 -5.28
CA LEU A 194 5.13 -8.52 -6.09
C LEU A 194 3.60 -8.62 -6.03
N ALA A 195 3.01 -8.47 -4.83
CA ALA A 195 1.56 -8.42 -4.66
C ALA A 195 0.97 -7.21 -5.41
N ALA A 196 1.61 -6.05 -5.34
CA ALA A 196 1.21 -4.86 -6.08
C ALA A 196 1.23 -5.10 -7.59
N ARG A 197 2.26 -5.76 -8.13
CA ARG A 197 2.29 -6.16 -9.55
C ARG A 197 1.07 -6.99 -9.95
N ARG A 198 0.69 -7.99 -9.13
CA ARG A 198 -0.50 -8.83 -9.39
C ARG A 198 -1.79 -8.01 -9.31
N MET A 199 -1.88 -7.06 -8.37
CA MET A 199 -3.02 -6.15 -8.25
C MET A 199 -3.13 -5.19 -9.44
N VAL A 200 -2.02 -4.67 -9.96
CA VAL A 200 -1.98 -3.86 -11.19
C VAL A 200 -2.51 -4.70 -12.36
N GLN A 201 -2.08 -5.96 -12.50
CA GLN A 201 -2.61 -6.87 -13.53
C GLN A 201 -4.11 -7.16 -13.37
N ALA A 202 -4.60 -7.20 -12.13
CA ALA A 202 -6.02 -7.33 -11.83
C ALA A 202 -6.81 -6.01 -12.02
N GLY A 203 -6.13 -4.91 -12.37
CA GLY A 203 -6.73 -3.61 -12.65
C GLY A 203 -7.03 -2.75 -11.43
N VAL A 204 -6.44 -3.04 -10.26
CA VAL A 204 -6.66 -2.24 -9.04
C VAL A 204 -6.23 -0.78 -9.28
N PRO A 205 -7.15 0.20 -9.13
CA PRO A 205 -6.89 1.60 -9.42
C PRO A 205 -5.80 2.26 -8.57
N TYR A 206 -5.75 1.98 -7.26
CA TYR A 206 -4.79 2.63 -6.38
C TYR A 206 -4.26 1.67 -5.32
N ILE A 207 -2.93 1.55 -5.26
CA ILE A 207 -2.22 0.66 -4.35
C ILE A 207 -1.20 1.50 -3.58
N THR A 208 -1.15 1.34 -2.26
CA THR A 208 -0.16 2.00 -1.41
C THR A 208 0.67 0.95 -0.68
N ILE A 209 1.99 1.12 -0.74
CA ILE A 209 2.97 0.33 0.02
C ILE A 209 3.67 1.29 0.98
N SER A 210 3.73 0.93 2.25
CA SER A 210 4.48 1.69 3.26
C SER A 210 5.72 0.90 3.64
N PHE A 211 6.90 1.49 3.42
CA PHE A 211 8.15 0.79 3.69
C PHE A 211 8.27 0.41 5.18
N PRO A 212 8.61 -0.85 5.51
CA PRO A 212 8.67 -1.30 6.90
C PRO A 212 9.83 -0.64 7.67
N GLY A 213 9.52 -0.10 8.85
CA GLY A 213 10.51 0.45 9.78
C GLY A 213 10.88 1.93 9.56
N GLY A 214 10.28 2.60 8.57
CA GLY A 214 10.49 4.03 8.33
C GLY A 214 11.89 4.39 7.78
N TRP A 215 12.04 5.66 7.40
CA TRP A 215 13.27 6.21 6.81
C TRP A 215 13.97 7.26 7.70
N ASP A 216 13.28 7.74 8.73
CA ASP A 216 13.83 8.73 9.66
C ASP A 216 14.54 8.06 10.84
N THR A 217 15.86 7.98 10.75
CA THR A 217 16.68 7.35 11.78
C THR A 217 17.31 8.40 12.68
N HIS A 218 17.05 8.32 13.98
CA HIS A 218 17.66 9.19 15.01
C HIS A 218 18.96 8.61 15.60
N ALA A 219 19.25 7.35 15.31
CA ALA A 219 20.47 6.65 15.67
C ALA A 219 20.81 5.59 14.61
N ASN A 220 22.08 5.17 14.54
CA ASN A 220 22.54 4.10 13.65
C ASN A 220 22.10 4.30 12.18
N HIS A 221 22.19 5.54 11.67
CA HIS A 221 21.73 5.88 10.30
C HIS A 221 22.42 5.02 9.24
N PHE A 222 23.76 5.02 9.19
CA PHE A 222 24.49 4.27 8.15
C PHE A 222 24.27 2.75 8.22
N PRO A 223 24.33 2.09 9.40
CA PRO A 223 23.94 0.68 9.49
C PRO A 223 22.51 0.40 9.03
N THR A 224 21.57 1.29 9.36
CA THR A 224 20.16 1.15 8.96
C THR A 224 19.99 1.30 7.44
N MET A 225 20.63 2.29 6.82
CA MET A 225 20.59 2.48 5.37
C MET A 225 21.21 1.29 4.62
N LYS A 226 22.33 0.74 5.12
CA LYS A 226 22.95 -0.47 4.55
C LYS A 226 22.03 -1.70 4.61
N ARG A 227 21.05 -1.73 5.52
CA ARG A 227 20.05 -2.80 5.62
C ARG A 227 18.80 -2.51 4.78
N GLN A 228 18.26 -1.29 4.84
CA GLN A 228 16.98 -0.93 4.23
C GLN A 228 17.10 -0.60 2.74
N CYS A 229 18.14 0.13 2.32
CA CYS A 229 18.31 0.53 0.92
C CYS A 229 18.37 -0.69 -0.03
N PRO A 230 19.09 -1.79 0.27
CA PRO A 230 19.07 -2.97 -0.59
C PRO A 230 17.69 -3.60 -0.77
N TRP A 231 16.84 -3.58 0.27
CA TRP A 231 15.48 -4.10 0.15
C TRP A 231 14.62 -3.23 -0.77
N LEU A 232 14.72 -1.90 -0.62
CA LEU A 232 14.03 -0.96 -1.51
C LEU A 232 14.55 -1.08 -2.94
N ASP A 233 15.88 -1.08 -3.12
CA ASP A 233 16.53 -1.18 -4.42
C ASP A 233 16.08 -2.43 -5.17
N GLN A 234 16.13 -3.59 -4.51
CA GLN A 234 15.75 -4.86 -5.11
C GLN A 234 14.25 -4.90 -5.44
N GLY A 235 13.38 -4.56 -4.48
CA GLY A 235 11.93 -4.64 -4.65
C GLY A 235 11.40 -3.69 -5.71
N LEU A 236 11.78 -2.40 -5.63
CA LEU A 236 11.27 -1.37 -6.53
C LEU A 236 11.85 -1.51 -7.94
N ALA A 237 13.15 -1.81 -8.08
CA ALA A 237 13.73 -2.03 -9.41
C ALA A 237 13.11 -3.23 -10.11
N THR A 238 12.83 -4.31 -9.37
CA THR A 238 12.17 -5.49 -9.94
C THR A 238 10.73 -5.20 -10.32
N LEU A 239 9.99 -4.42 -9.52
CA LEU A 239 8.65 -3.97 -9.87
C LEU A 239 8.63 -3.17 -11.17
N LEU A 240 9.52 -2.18 -11.29
CA LEU A 240 9.62 -1.35 -12.51
C LEU A 240 9.97 -2.19 -13.74
N ALA A 241 10.93 -3.11 -13.60
CA ALA A 241 11.28 -4.04 -14.68
C ALA A 241 10.09 -4.92 -15.08
N ASP A 242 9.41 -5.55 -14.11
CA ASP A 242 8.24 -6.40 -14.36
C ASP A 242 7.10 -5.67 -15.06
N LEU A 243 6.79 -4.46 -14.61
CA LEU A 243 5.73 -3.65 -15.20
C LEU A 243 6.12 -3.21 -16.62
N SER A 244 7.39 -2.87 -16.85
CA SER A 244 7.91 -2.54 -18.18
C SER A 244 7.82 -3.74 -19.12
N ASP A 245 8.29 -4.91 -18.71
CA ASP A 245 8.30 -6.14 -19.50
C ASP A 245 6.89 -6.59 -19.91
N LYS A 246 5.87 -6.14 -19.15
CA LYS A 246 4.46 -6.45 -19.39
C LYS A 246 3.69 -5.32 -20.08
N GLY A 247 4.35 -4.22 -20.45
CA GLY A 247 3.69 -3.03 -21.00
C GLY A 247 2.72 -2.34 -20.03
N LEU A 248 2.86 -2.59 -18.73
CA LEU A 248 1.96 -2.03 -17.71
C LEU A 248 2.36 -0.62 -17.30
N LEU A 249 3.63 -0.22 -17.45
CA LEU A 249 4.08 1.15 -17.16
C LEU A 249 3.39 2.20 -18.04
N ASP A 250 2.94 1.84 -19.24
CA ASP A 250 2.19 2.75 -20.12
C ASP A 250 0.83 3.17 -19.54
N SER A 251 0.31 2.38 -18.60
CA SER A 251 -1.00 2.59 -17.96
C SER A 251 -0.91 2.79 -16.45
N THR A 252 0.28 2.64 -15.85
CA THR A 252 0.47 2.61 -14.40
C THR A 252 1.56 3.58 -13.97
N LEU A 253 1.19 4.54 -13.12
CA LEU A 253 2.14 5.42 -12.46
C LEU A 253 2.69 4.74 -11.19
N VAL A 254 4.01 4.58 -11.12
CA VAL A 254 4.70 4.20 -9.88
C VAL A 254 5.28 5.45 -9.23
N TRP A 255 4.81 5.78 -8.03
CA TRP A 255 5.26 6.94 -7.27
C TRP A 255 5.88 6.50 -5.95
N CYS A 256 7.18 6.78 -5.77
CA CYS A 256 7.93 6.51 -4.56
C CYS A 256 8.36 7.83 -3.91
N THR A 257 7.85 8.11 -2.71
CA THR A 257 8.16 9.33 -1.96
C THR A 257 8.19 9.05 -0.45
N GLY A 258 8.80 9.95 0.31
CA GLY A 258 8.68 10.02 1.77
C GLY A 258 7.83 11.22 2.20
N GLU A 259 7.56 11.30 3.51
CA GLU A 259 6.84 12.41 4.13
C GLU A 259 7.71 13.66 4.27
N PHE A 260 9.03 13.52 4.48
CA PHE A 260 10.00 14.61 4.48
C PHE A 260 11.41 14.06 4.26
N GLY A 261 12.38 14.95 4.03
CA GLY A 261 13.80 14.62 3.97
C GLY A 261 14.57 15.06 5.22
N ARG A 262 15.82 14.60 5.33
CA ARG A 262 16.80 15.12 6.29
C ARG A 262 17.93 15.82 5.54
N THR A 263 18.49 16.86 6.16
CA THR A 263 19.69 17.50 5.64
C THR A 263 20.88 16.55 5.70
N PRO A 264 21.88 16.67 4.80
CA PRO A 264 23.07 15.83 4.83
C PRO A 264 23.96 16.03 6.08
N LYS A 265 23.70 17.08 6.88
CA LYS A 265 24.41 17.32 8.14
C LYS A 265 23.89 16.37 9.23
N VAL A 266 24.75 15.47 9.68
CA VAL A 266 24.55 14.69 10.90
C VAL A 266 24.98 15.56 12.07
N SER A 267 24.02 16.04 12.86
CA SER A 267 24.30 16.73 14.12
C SER A 267 24.15 15.71 15.25
N TRP A 268 25.19 15.61 16.09
CA TRP A 268 25.19 14.83 17.32
C TRP A 268 24.74 15.70 18.51
#